data_AF-A0A811UIG7-F1
#
_entry.id   AF-A0A811UIG7-F1
#
_cell.length_a   1.000
_cell.length_b   1.000
_cell.length_c   1.000
_cell.angle_alpha   90.00
_cell.angle_beta   90.00
_cell.angle_gamma   90.00
#
_symmetry.space_group_name_H-M   'P 1'
#
loop_
_entity.id
_entity.type
_entity.pdbx_description
1 polymer ?
#
loop_
_entity_poly.entity_id
_entity_poly.type
_entity_poly.pdbx_seq_one_letter_code
_entity_poly.pdbx_strand_id
1 'polypeptide(L)'
;MAKFYLVALLCAAACAQLSSAANIADAIDADLRVNIEGYNKILATVDEAHKANLEKLIAQTEAALKETDHKEKTKILDGLNGAFPDEFNQYLNRKLQELNIDGEVQQSLDFYKALLENAESNEFKADIEKAIATLTTISQETVAAKKVESYLQFTQDHRASFQEFLKKQTLPQIEKSLNGAIKFFDGLLAEADIKHKDEIVALKAQAEGGLAAASLEDKQKIYYEITNPENKELYNYLKEKYIEKQ
;
A
#
# COMPACT_ATOMS: atom_id res chain seq x y z
N MET A 1 5.07 9.80 -14.29
CA MET A 1 5.39 8.35 -14.17
C MET A 1 6.06 7.97 -12.85
N ALA A 2 6.47 8.90 -11.98
CA ALA A 2 6.99 8.61 -10.63
C ALA A 2 5.91 8.42 -9.53
N LYS A 3 4.63 8.42 -9.89
CA LYS A 3 3.50 8.48 -8.91
C LYS A 3 3.06 7.10 -8.37
N PHE A 4 3.50 6.00 -8.97
CA PHE A 4 3.01 4.65 -8.62
C PHE A 4 3.85 3.92 -7.56
N TYR A 5 5.14 4.26 -7.41
CA TYR A 5 6.01 3.59 -6.44
C TYR A 5 5.71 3.95 -4.97
N LEU A 6 5.22 5.17 -4.70
CA LEU A 6 4.84 5.60 -3.35
C LEU A 6 3.48 5.07 -2.88
N VAL A 7 2.61 4.65 -3.81
CA VAL A 7 1.29 4.09 -3.46
C VAL A 7 1.40 2.63 -3.00
N ALA A 8 2.42 1.90 -3.47
CA ALA A 8 2.66 0.51 -3.11
C ALA A 8 3.02 0.30 -1.62
N LEU A 9 3.63 1.30 -0.99
CA LEU A 9 4.15 1.20 0.37
C LEU A 9 3.11 1.52 1.45
N LEU A 10 2.16 2.42 1.16
CA LEU A 10 0.97 2.65 2.00
C LEU A 10 -0.01 1.46 1.98
N CYS A 11 -0.05 0.66 0.90
CA CYS A 11 -0.90 -0.54 0.83
C CYS A 11 -0.39 -1.69 1.71
N ALA A 12 0.92 -1.83 1.91
CA ALA A 12 1.49 -2.96 2.65
C ALA A 12 1.17 -2.94 4.15
N ALA A 13 1.11 -1.76 4.77
CA ALA A 13 0.75 -1.60 6.18
C ALA A 13 -0.73 -1.93 6.44
N ALA A 14 -1.63 -1.50 5.54
CA ALA A 14 -3.04 -1.88 5.58
C ALA A 14 -3.22 -3.39 5.40
N CYS A 15 -2.49 -4.02 4.47
CA CYS A 15 -2.52 -5.48 4.25
C CYS A 15 -1.96 -6.30 5.44
N ALA A 16 -0.99 -5.77 6.20
CA ALA A 16 -0.44 -6.44 7.37
C ALA A 16 -1.39 -6.42 8.57
N GLN A 17 -2.16 -5.34 8.79
CA GLN A 17 -3.16 -5.29 9.86
C GLN A 17 -4.40 -6.11 9.54
N LEU A 18 -4.81 -6.14 8.27
CA LEU A 18 -5.84 -7.04 7.74
C LEU A 18 -5.46 -8.53 7.93
N SER A 19 -4.17 -8.84 8.16
CA SER A 19 -3.70 -10.22 8.38
C SER A 19 -3.89 -10.80 9.79
N SER A 20 -4.42 -10.00 10.72
CA SER A 20 -4.52 -10.33 12.15
C SER A 20 -5.92 -10.19 12.75
N ALA A 21 -6.91 -9.75 11.96
CA ALA A 21 -8.27 -9.53 12.40
C ALA A 21 -9.13 -10.77 12.16
N ALA A 22 -9.86 -11.23 13.19
CA ALA A 22 -10.67 -12.44 13.14
C ALA A 22 -11.95 -12.31 12.27
N ASN A 23 -12.31 -11.10 11.84
CA ASN A 23 -13.38 -10.81 10.88
C ASN A 23 -13.20 -9.41 10.23
N ILE A 24 -14.00 -9.13 9.20
CA ILE A 24 -13.94 -7.90 8.37
C ILE A 24 -14.26 -6.64 9.17
N ALA A 25 -15.19 -6.74 10.12
CA ALA A 25 -15.56 -5.62 10.97
C ALA A 25 -14.38 -5.22 11.87
N ASP A 26 -13.67 -6.19 12.44
CA ASP A 26 -12.47 -5.96 13.26
C ASP A 26 -11.32 -5.38 12.42
N ALA A 27 -11.19 -5.81 11.16
CA ALA A 27 -10.15 -5.32 10.26
C ALA A 27 -10.41 -3.89 9.77
N ILE A 28 -11.66 -3.57 9.44
CA ILE A 28 -12.10 -2.20 9.15
C ILE A 28 -11.91 -1.33 10.39
N ASP A 29 -12.29 -1.81 11.58
CA ASP A 29 -12.12 -1.04 12.81
C ASP A 29 -10.66 -0.81 13.18
N ALA A 30 -9.79 -1.79 12.93
CA ALA A 30 -8.34 -1.62 13.09
C ALA A 30 -7.79 -0.56 12.13
N ASP A 31 -8.16 -0.62 10.85
CA ASP A 31 -7.78 0.36 9.83
C ASP A 31 -8.29 1.77 10.18
N LEU A 32 -9.55 1.90 10.60
CA LEU A 32 -10.12 3.17 11.04
C LEU A 32 -9.39 3.73 12.26
N ARG A 33 -9.03 2.90 13.24
CA ARG A 33 -8.26 3.34 14.42
C ARG A 33 -6.88 3.86 14.02
N VAL A 34 -6.21 3.20 13.08
CA VAL A 34 -4.88 3.59 12.59
C VAL A 34 -4.95 4.89 11.80
N ASN A 35 -5.97 5.04 10.94
CA ASN A 35 -6.23 6.29 10.24
C ASN A 35 -6.53 7.44 11.20
N ILE A 36 -7.37 7.21 12.22
CA ILE A 36 -7.66 8.20 13.28
C ILE A 36 -6.39 8.57 14.05
N GLU A 37 -5.53 7.60 14.40
CA GLU A 37 -4.26 7.88 15.07
C GLU A 37 -3.34 8.75 14.19
N GLY A 38 -3.23 8.43 12.90
CA GLY A 38 -2.50 9.23 11.92
C GLY A 38 -3.04 10.65 11.82
N TYR A 39 -4.36 10.80 11.66
CA TYR A 39 -4.99 12.12 11.58
C TYR A 39 -4.81 12.94 12.85
N ASN A 40 -4.91 12.33 14.04
CA ASN A 40 -4.68 13.01 15.31
C ASN A 40 -3.23 13.49 15.47
N LYS A 41 -2.24 12.71 15.00
CA LYS A 41 -0.84 13.16 14.95
C LYS A 41 -0.68 14.39 14.04
N ILE A 42 -1.37 14.41 12.90
CA ILE A 42 -1.36 15.58 12.00
C ILE A 42 -2.07 16.77 12.64
N LEU A 43 -3.21 16.56 13.31
CA LEU A 43 -4.03 17.60 13.92
C LEU A 43 -3.23 18.44 14.93
N ALA A 44 -2.28 17.85 15.65
CA ALA A 44 -1.42 18.56 16.58
C ALA A 44 -0.50 19.62 15.92
N THR A 45 -0.30 19.53 14.60
CA THR A 45 0.62 20.39 13.83
C THR A 45 -0.02 21.02 12.59
N VAL A 46 -1.33 20.87 12.43
CA VAL A 46 -2.08 21.36 11.26
C VAL A 46 -2.13 22.89 11.27
N ASP A 47 -2.09 23.50 10.09
CA ASP A 47 -2.35 24.94 9.95
C ASP A 47 -3.86 25.24 9.97
N GLU A 48 -4.21 26.51 10.16
CA GLU A 48 -5.59 26.94 10.31
C GLU A 48 -6.43 26.72 9.04
N ALA A 49 -5.80 26.72 7.85
CA ALA A 49 -6.49 26.55 6.58
C ALA A 49 -7.01 25.11 6.40
N HIS A 50 -6.28 24.12 6.91
CA HIS A 50 -6.62 22.70 6.79
C HIS A 50 -7.33 22.12 8.01
N LYS A 51 -7.27 22.81 9.15
CA LYS A 51 -7.76 22.31 10.45
C LYS A 51 -9.22 21.87 10.42
N ALA A 52 -10.13 22.72 9.93
CA ALA A 52 -11.56 22.40 9.91
C ALA A 52 -11.90 21.16 9.06
N ASN A 53 -11.18 20.97 7.94
CA ASN A 53 -11.34 19.79 7.11
C ASN A 53 -10.79 18.53 7.79
N LEU A 54 -9.65 18.64 8.49
CA LEU A 54 -9.07 17.52 9.24
C LEU A 54 -9.94 17.11 10.43
N GLU A 55 -10.46 18.06 11.20
CA GLU A 55 -11.41 17.79 12.28
C GLU A 55 -12.68 17.12 11.77
N LYS A 56 -13.20 17.57 10.62
CA LYS A 56 -14.35 16.94 9.97
C LYS A 56 -14.04 15.50 9.51
N LEU A 57 -12.87 15.26 8.91
CA LEU A 57 -12.44 13.91 8.51
C LEU A 57 -12.31 12.98 9.71
N ILE A 58 -11.68 13.44 10.81
CA ILE A 58 -11.57 12.68 12.06
C ILE A 58 -12.97 12.33 12.58
N ALA A 59 -13.86 13.32 12.69
CA ALA A 59 -15.21 13.10 13.20
C ALA A 59 -16.02 12.10 12.35
N GLN A 60 -15.90 12.16 11.02
CA GLN A 60 -16.58 11.21 10.13
C GLN A 60 -15.97 9.81 10.21
N THR A 61 -14.65 9.70 10.37
CA THR A 61 -13.94 8.41 10.54
C THR A 61 -14.28 7.79 11.90
N GLU A 62 -14.39 8.59 12.97
CA GLU A 62 -14.87 8.15 14.28
C GLU A 62 -16.33 7.72 14.26
N ALA A 63 -17.18 8.42 13.50
CA ALA A 63 -18.58 8.02 13.32
C ALA A 63 -18.67 6.66 12.63
N ALA A 64 -17.85 6.42 11.59
CA ALA A 64 -17.76 5.10 10.96
C ALA A 64 -17.26 4.03 11.93
N LEU A 65 -16.27 4.33 12.79
CA LEU A 65 -15.75 3.39 13.78
C LEU A 65 -16.79 3.03 14.85
N LYS A 66 -17.65 3.97 15.25
CA LYS A 66 -18.71 3.76 16.24
C LYS A 66 -19.93 3.04 15.66
N GLU A 67 -20.09 3.05 14.34
CA GLU A 67 -21.18 2.35 13.67
C GLU A 67 -20.96 0.83 13.75
N THR A 68 -22.00 0.10 14.15
CA THR A 68 -21.95 -1.36 14.32
C THR A 68 -22.61 -2.08 13.14
N ASP A 69 -23.51 -1.42 12.42
CA ASP A 69 -24.06 -1.93 11.18
C ASP A 69 -23.07 -1.77 10.03
N HIS A 70 -22.70 -2.89 9.40
CA HIS A 70 -21.72 -2.89 8.32
C HIS A 70 -22.16 -2.04 7.11
N LYS A 71 -23.45 -2.07 6.74
CA LYS A 71 -23.95 -1.34 5.57
C LYS A 71 -23.94 0.16 5.81
N GLU A 72 -24.37 0.61 6.98
CA GLU A 72 -24.31 2.03 7.33
C GLU A 72 -22.86 2.49 7.54
N LYS A 73 -21.97 1.65 8.09
CA LYS A 73 -20.53 1.92 8.15
C LYS A 73 -19.93 2.13 6.77
N THR A 74 -20.14 1.20 5.83
CA THR A 74 -19.66 1.32 4.45
C THR A 74 -20.20 2.57 3.77
N LYS A 75 -21.47 2.93 3.99
CA LYS A 75 -22.08 4.14 3.44
C LYS A 75 -21.46 5.43 4.00
N ILE A 76 -21.12 5.47 5.29
CA ILE A 76 -20.35 6.59 5.87
C ILE A 76 -18.99 6.71 5.17
N LEU A 77 -18.30 5.59 5.00
CA LEU A 77 -16.97 5.54 4.36
C LEU A 77 -17.02 5.90 2.88
N ASP A 78 -18.00 5.41 2.11
CA ASP A 78 -18.23 5.79 0.71
C ASP A 78 -18.50 7.29 0.58
N GLY A 79 -19.20 7.87 1.56
CA GLY A 79 -19.49 9.28 1.65
C GLY A 79 -18.27 10.17 1.88
N LEU A 80 -17.09 9.60 2.23
CA LEU A 80 -15.84 10.35 2.33
C LEU A 80 -15.22 10.62 0.95
N ASN A 81 -15.56 9.83 -0.06
CA ASN A 81 -14.98 9.96 -1.40
C ASN A 81 -15.48 11.26 -2.07
N GLY A 82 -14.57 12.18 -2.36
CA GLY A 82 -14.89 13.49 -2.94
C GLY A 82 -15.51 14.49 -1.96
N ALA A 83 -15.57 14.19 -0.66
CA ALA A 83 -16.16 15.07 0.35
C ALA A 83 -15.29 16.26 0.76
N PHE A 84 -14.01 16.23 0.38
CA PHE A 84 -13.01 17.23 0.75
C PHE A 84 -12.36 17.84 -0.50
N PRO A 85 -11.94 19.13 -0.44
CA PRO A 85 -11.24 19.77 -1.53
C PRO A 85 -9.96 19.03 -1.92
N ASP A 86 -9.62 19.04 -3.22
CA ASP A 86 -8.41 18.39 -3.74
C ASP A 86 -7.12 18.91 -3.08
N GLU A 87 -7.09 20.20 -2.76
CA GLU A 87 -5.96 20.83 -2.07
C GLU A 87 -5.75 20.25 -0.66
N PHE A 88 -6.83 20.08 0.11
CA PHE A 88 -6.78 19.38 1.40
C PHE A 88 -6.36 17.91 1.25
N ASN A 89 -6.86 17.20 0.24
CA ASN A 89 -6.47 15.82 -0.01
C ASN A 89 -4.97 15.70 -0.34
N GLN A 90 -4.42 16.64 -1.10
CA GLN A 90 -2.98 16.68 -1.39
C GLN A 90 -2.16 17.00 -0.14
N TYR A 91 -2.61 17.96 0.67
CA TYR A 91 -2.00 18.30 1.94
C TYR A 91 -1.95 17.09 2.89
N LEU A 92 -3.10 16.44 3.09
CA LEU A 92 -3.23 15.29 3.98
C LEU A 92 -2.33 14.14 3.54
N ASN A 93 -2.34 13.81 2.24
CA ASN A 93 -1.46 12.79 1.68
C ASN A 93 0.02 13.09 1.96
N ARG A 94 0.45 14.35 1.80
CA ARG A 94 1.82 14.76 2.10
C ARG A 94 2.14 14.56 3.59
N LYS A 95 1.23 14.93 4.49
CA LYS A 95 1.42 14.78 5.94
C LYS A 95 1.45 13.33 6.39
N LEU A 96 0.63 12.46 5.79
CA LEU A 96 0.69 11.03 6.04
C LEU A 96 2.01 10.43 5.55
N GLN A 97 2.53 10.86 4.40
CA GLN A 97 3.86 10.46 3.93
C GLN A 97 4.95 10.90 4.92
N GLU A 98 4.88 12.13 5.43
CA GLU A 98 5.81 12.63 6.45
C GLU A 98 5.77 11.80 7.75
N LEU A 99 4.63 11.21 8.11
CA LEU A 99 4.52 10.34 9.29
C LEU A 99 5.08 8.93 9.05
N ASN A 100 4.96 8.41 7.82
CA ASN A 100 5.32 7.02 7.51
C ASN A 100 6.75 6.87 6.98
N ILE A 101 7.39 7.97 6.55
CA ILE A 101 8.70 7.96 5.88
C ILE A 101 9.80 7.22 6.66
N ASP A 102 9.74 7.19 7.99
CA ASP A 102 10.73 6.46 8.79
C ASP A 102 10.62 4.94 8.57
N GLY A 103 9.40 4.41 8.48
CA GLY A 103 9.15 3.01 8.16
C GLY A 103 9.60 2.67 6.74
N GLU A 104 9.34 3.56 5.78
CA GLU A 104 9.77 3.44 4.38
C GLU A 104 11.28 3.32 4.24
N VAL A 105 12.01 4.25 4.89
CA VAL A 105 13.47 4.26 4.88
C VAL A 105 14.03 3.01 5.55
N GLN A 106 13.42 2.56 6.65
CA GLN A 106 13.83 1.35 7.35
C GLN A 106 13.63 0.08 6.52
N GLN A 107 12.48 -0.08 5.86
CA GLN A 107 12.23 -1.22 4.97
C GLN A 107 13.23 -1.27 3.82
N SER A 108 13.53 -0.11 3.21
CA SER A 108 14.57 0.00 2.19
C SER A 108 15.94 -0.41 2.74
N LEU A 109 16.32 0.07 3.93
CA LEU A 109 17.58 -0.31 4.57
C LEU A 109 17.70 -1.83 4.74
N ASP A 110 16.64 -2.47 5.22
CA ASP A 110 16.64 -3.91 5.47
C ASP A 110 16.72 -4.70 4.16
N PHE A 111 16.04 -4.24 3.10
CA PHE A 111 16.17 -4.81 1.76
C PHE A 111 17.61 -4.75 1.23
N TYR A 112 18.26 -3.58 1.27
CA TYR A 112 19.64 -3.45 0.77
C TYR A 112 20.65 -4.23 1.62
N LYS A 113 20.45 -4.32 2.94
CA LYS A 113 21.27 -5.17 3.81
C LYS A 113 21.14 -6.65 3.44
N ALA A 114 19.91 -7.12 3.22
CA ALA A 114 19.67 -8.50 2.80
C ALA A 114 20.32 -8.79 1.42
N LEU A 115 20.30 -7.83 0.49
CA LEU A 115 21.01 -7.97 -0.78
C LEU A 115 22.52 -8.08 -0.59
N LEU A 116 23.11 -7.34 0.35
CA LEU A 116 24.55 -7.37 0.62
C LEU A 116 25.03 -8.75 1.10
N GLU A 117 24.16 -9.50 1.76
CA GLU A 117 24.43 -10.87 2.25
C GLU A 117 24.34 -11.93 1.13
N ASN A 118 23.78 -11.59 -0.04
CA ASN A 118 23.61 -12.51 -1.16
C ASN A 118 24.84 -12.52 -2.09
N ALA A 119 25.38 -13.71 -2.38
CA ALA A 119 26.55 -13.90 -3.24
C ALA A 119 26.36 -13.44 -4.69
N GLU A 120 25.13 -13.41 -5.20
CA GLU A 120 24.80 -12.89 -6.53
C GLU A 120 24.96 -11.35 -6.64
N SER A 121 25.03 -10.66 -5.49
CA SER A 121 25.16 -9.21 -5.42
C SER A 121 26.60 -8.71 -5.51
N ASN A 122 27.60 -9.60 -5.60
CA ASN A 122 29.02 -9.23 -5.56
C ASN A 122 29.43 -8.22 -6.65
N GLU A 123 28.80 -8.26 -7.83
CA GLU A 123 29.00 -7.28 -8.90
C GLU A 123 28.52 -5.86 -8.52
N PHE A 124 27.44 -5.78 -7.74
CA PHE A 124 26.79 -4.53 -7.35
C PHE A 124 27.06 -4.14 -5.89
N LYS A 125 28.02 -4.80 -5.24
CA LYS A 125 28.34 -4.59 -3.82
C LYS A 125 28.55 -3.12 -3.47
N ALA A 126 29.33 -2.40 -4.29
CA ALA A 126 29.61 -0.98 -4.06
C ALA A 126 28.34 -0.10 -4.21
N ASP A 127 27.45 -0.41 -5.15
CA ASP A 127 26.18 0.31 -5.30
C ASP A 127 25.25 0.05 -4.11
N ILE A 128 25.21 -1.19 -3.61
CA ILE A 128 24.43 -1.57 -2.42
C ILE A 128 24.97 -0.87 -1.17
N GLU A 129 26.28 -0.87 -0.96
CA GLU A 129 26.92 -0.16 0.16
C GLU A 129 26.66 1.36 0.08
N LYS A 130 26.72 1.96 -1.12
CA LYS A 130 26.34 3.36 -1.33
C LYS A 130 24.88 3.58 -0.96
N ALA A 131 23.96 2.72 -1.42
CA ALA A 131 22.54 2.83 -1.12
C ALA A 131 22.24 2.76 0.38
N ILE A 132 22.88 1.82 1.10
CA ILE A 132 22.78 1.70 2.56
C ILE A 132 23.29 2.97 3.25
N ALA A 133 24.44 3.50 2.82
CA ALA A 133 25.01 4.72 3.39
C ALA A 133 24.09 5.94 3.19
N THR A 134 23.54 6.10 1.98
CA THR A 134 22.58 7.16 1.67
C THR A 134 21.31 7.03 2.49
N LEU A 135 20.71 5.84 2.56
CA LEU A 135 19.52 5.60 3.37
C LEU A 135 19.76 5.80 4.87
N THR A 136 20.95 5.48 5.37
CA THR A 136 21.34 5.74 6.77
C THR A 136 21.45 7.24 7.05
N THR A 137 21.93 8.03 6.07
CA THR A 137 21.91 9.50 6.19
C THR A 137 20.48 10.05 6.15
N ILE A 138 19.63 9.50 5.27
CA ILE A 138 18.21 9.89 5.20
C ILE A 138 17.49 9.55 6.51
N SER A 139 17.74 8.38 7.11
CA SER A 139 17.08 7.98 8.36
C SER A 139 17.40 8.92 9.53
N GLN A 140 18.59 9.53 9.51
CA GLN A 140 19.05 10.51 10.50
C GLN A 140 18.52 11.94 10.27
N GLU A 141 17.89 12.24 9.13
CA GLU A 141 17.27 13.54 8.89
C GLU A 141 16.13 13.78 9.89
N THR A 142 16.08 14.94 10.52
CA THR A 142 15.06 15.24 11.55
C THR A 142 13.88 16.02 10.98
N VAL A 143 14.06 16.64 9.81
CA VAL A 143 13.00 17.37 9.11
C VAL A 143 12.26 16.42 8.17
N ALA A 144 11.05 15.99 8.57
CA ALA A 144 10.25 15.00 7.84
C ALA A 144 10.05 15.34 6.35
N ALA A 145 9.70 16.59 6.03
CA ALA A 145 9.53 17.03 4.63
C ALA A 145 10.82 16.84 3.79
N LYS A 146 11.98 17.15 4.39
CA LYS A 146 13.29 16.97 3.75
C LYS A 146 13.69 15.50 3.66
N LYS A 147 13.30 14.69 4.64
CA LYS A 147 13.47 13.23 4.61
C LYS A 147 12.70 12.61 3.44
N VAL A 148 11.43 12.99 3.27
CA VAL A 148 10.59 12.56 2.13
C VAL A 148 11.23 12.95 0.79
N GLU A 149 11.66 14.20 0.64
CA GLU A 149 12.33 14.67 -0.58
C GLU A 149 13.63 13.90 -0.86
N SER A 150 14.45 13.68 0.18
CA SER A 150 15.72 12.96 0.04
C SER A 150 15.50 11.49 -0.32
N TYR A 151 14.47 10.86 0.25
CA TYR A 151 14.08 9.49 -0.10
C TYR A 151 13.54 9.38 -1.53
N LEU A 152 12.73 10.34 -1.97
CA LEU A 152 12.27 10.44 -3.35
C LEU A 152 13.46 10.54 -4.33
N GLN A 153 14.43 11.40 -4.03
CA GLN A 153 15.62 11.55 -4.86
C GLN A 153 16.48 10.27 -4.86
N PHE A 154 16.61 9.61 -3.71
CA PHE A 154 17.32 8.34 -3.57
C PHE A 154 16.79 7.28 -4.56
N THR A 155 15.47 7.13 -4.67
CA THR A 155 14.88 6.14 -5.60
C THR A 155 15.17 6.42 -7.08
N GLN A 156 15.66 7.61 -7.42
CA GLN A 156 15.96 8.05 -8.77
C GLN A 156 17.46 8.05 -9.09
N ASP A 157 18.34 7.94 -8.09
CA ASP A 157 19.80 8.12 -8.22
C ASP A 157 20.58 6.81 -8.52
N HIS A 158 19.89 5.78 -8.99
CA HIS A 158 20.54 4.51 -9.35
C HIS A 158 20.95 4.46 -10.83
N ARG A 159 22.15 3.95 -11.12
CA ARG A 159 22.57 3.67 -12.50
C ARG A 159 21.71 2.56 -13.12
N ALA A 160 21.47 2.62 -14.42
CA ALA A 160 20.52 1.74 -15.12
C ALA A 160 20.77 0.24 -14.90
N SER A 161 22.02 -0.22 -14.97
CA SER A 161 22.34 -1.65 -14.75
C SER A 161 22.03 -2.11 -13.33
N PHE A 162 22.24 -1.25 -12.34
CA PHE A 162 21.88 -1.54 -10.95
C PHE A 162 20.36 -1.55 -10.76
N GLN A 163 19.65 -0.62 -11.40
CA GLN A 163 18.17 -0.64 -11.40
C GLN A 163 17.64 -1.96 -11.98
N GLU A 164 18.19 -2.44 -13.10
CA GLU A 164 17.80 -3.74 -13.67
C GLU A 164 18.07 -4.91 -12.72
N PHE A 165 19.21 -4.89 -12.02
CA PHE A 165 19.50 -5.86 -10.97
C PHE A 165 18.46 -5.82 -9.85
N LEU A 166 18.15 -4.64 -9.30
CA LEU A 166 17.14 -4.49 -8.24
C LEU A 166 15.75 -4.97 -8.71
N LYS A 167 15.38 -4.72 -9.96
CA LYS A 167 14.14 -5.25 -10.55
C LYS A 167 14.13 -6.77 -10.59
N LYS A 168 15.25 -7.41 -10.96
CA LYS A 168 15.37 -8.88 -10.93
C LYS A 168 15.24 -9.44 -9.51
N GLN A 169 15.81 -8.77 -8.52
CA GLN A 169 15.75 -9.21 -7.12
C GLN A 169 14.35 -9.05 -6.50
N THR A 170 13.55 -8.11 -7.00
CA THR A 170 12.17 -7.87 -6.55
C THR A 170 11.13 -8.69 -7.31
N LEU A 171 11.48 -9.21 -8.49
CA LEU A 171 10.60 -10.01 -9.33
C LEU A 171 9.97 -11.22 -8.61
N PRO A 172 10.71 -12.03 -7.83
CA PRO A 172 10.12 -13.19 -7.15
C PRO A 172 9.03 -12.80 -6.14
N GLN A 173 9.12 -11.61 -5.54
CA GLN A 173 8.12 -11.15 -4.57
C GLN A 173 6.80 -10.82 -5.25
N ILE A 174 6.82 -10.09 -6.38
CA ILE A 174 5.58 -9.78 -7.11
C ILE A 174 4.97 -11.06 -7.71
N GLU A 175 5.79 -12.00 -8.15
CA GLU A 175 5.32 -13.30 -8.66
C GLU A 175 4.70 -14.13 -7.55
N LYS A 176 5.25 -14.11 -6.33
CA LYS A 176 4.64 -14.73 -5.15
C LYS A 176 3.28 -14.10 -4.84
N SER A 177 3.17 -12.78 -4.91
CA SER A 177 1.91 -12.07 -4.68
C SER A 177 0.85 -12.38 -5.73
N LEU A 178 1.23 -12.39 -7.02
CA LEU A 178 0.35 -12.80 -8.12
C LEU A 178 -0.12 -14.25 -7.97
N ASN A 179 0.78 -15.18 -7.63
CA ASN A 179 0.41 -16.57 -7.32
C ASN A 179 -0.52 -16.68 -6.10
N GLY A 180 -0.32 -15.82 -5.08
CA GLY A 180 -1.23 -15.72 -3.93
C GLY A 180 -2.64 -15.31 -4.35
N ALA A 181 -2.76 -14.29 -5.20
CA ALA A 181 -4.04 -13.84 -5.74
C ALA A 181 -4.73 -14.93 -6.57
N ILE A 182 -3.99 -15.65 -7.43
CA ILE A 182 -4.53 -16.77 -8.20
C ILE A 182 -5.11 -17.85 -7.28
N LYS A 183 -4.34 -18.27 -6.26
CA LYS A 183 -4.81 -19.27 -5.28
C LYS A 183 -6.06 -18.81 -4.53
N PHE A 184 -6.12 -17.53 -4.18
CA PHE A 184 -7.30 -16.95 -3.55
C PHE A 184 -8.52 -17.04 -4.46
N PHE A 185 -8.41 -16.63 -5.73
CA PHE A 185 -9.50 -16.74 -6.70
C PHE A 185 -9.90 -18.18 -6.97
N ASP A 186 -8.95 -19.11 -7.08
CA ASP A 186 -9.24 -20.55 -7.17
C ASP A 186 -10.05 -21.06 -5.98
N GLY A 187 -9.68 -20.62 -4.77
CA GLY A 187 -10.39 -20.95 -3.55
C GLY A 187 -11.82 -20.39 -3.48
N LEU A 188 -12.09 -19.28 -4.18
CA LEU A 188 -13.44 -18.73 -4.34
C LEU A 188 -14.24 -19.45 -5.40
N LEU A 189 -13.65 -19.71 -6.56
CA LEU A 189 -14.32 -20.38 -7.67
C LEU A 189 -14.69 -21.84 -7.36
N ALA A 190 -14.09 -22.43 -6.33
CA ALA A 190 -14.47 -23.73 -5.78
C ALA A 190 -15.73 -23.70 -4.89
N GLU A 191 -16.23 -22.53 -4.47
CA GLU A 191 -17.46 -22.40 -3.68
C GLU A 191 -18.70 -22.61 -4.57
N ALA A 192 -19.68 -23.39 -4.09
CA ALA A 192 -20.86 -23.76 -4.86
C ALA A 192 -21.74 -22.56 -5.26
N ASP A 193 -21.82 -21.55 -4.40
CA ASP A 193 -22.70 -20.37 -4.54
C ASP A 193 -21.92 -19.05 -4.61
N ILE A 194 -20.77 -19.06 -5.30
CA ILE A 194 -19.92 -17.86 -5.42
C ILE A 194 -20.63 -16.74 -6.21
N LYS A 195 -20.56 -15.51 -5.68
CA LYS A 195 -21.04 -14.30 -6.38
C LYS A 195 -19.96 -13.75 -7.30
N HIS A 196 -20.36 -12.99 -8.33
CA HIS A 196 -19.44 -12.37 -9.30
C HIS A 196 -18.50 -13.37 -9.99
N LYS A 197 -19.00 -14.57 -10.27
CA LYS A 197 -18.19 -15.69 -10.77
C LYS A 197 -17.40 -15.31 -12.03
N ASP A 198 -18.05 -14.65 -12.98
CA ASP A 198 -17.43 -14.31 -14.26
C ASP A 198 -16.36 -13.24 -14.09
N GLU A 199 -16.59 -12.26 -13.23
CA GLU A 199 -15.61 -11.23 -12.89
C GLU A 199 -14.41 -11.83 -12.15
N ILE A 200 -14.63 -12.76 -11.23
CA ILE A 200 -13.55 -13.47 -10.51
C ILE A 200 -12.72 -14.33 -11.48
N VAL A 201 -13.36 -14.99 -12.45
CA VAL A 201 -12.66 -15.71 -13.52
C VAL A 201 -11.79 -14.75 -14.34
N ALA A 202 -12.32 -13.57 -14.68
CA ALA A 202 -11.57 -12.57 -15.43
C ALA A 202 -10.37 -12.03 -14.64
N LEU A 203 -10.55 -11.72 -13.36
CA LEU A 203 -9.47 -11.27 -12.46
C LEU A 203 -8.38 -12.34 -12.29
N LYS A 204 -8.78 -13.61 -12.18
CA LYS A 204 -7.84 -14.74 -12.15
C LYS A 204 -7.04 -14.82 -13.45
N ALA A 205 -7.70 -14.78 -14.61
CA ALA A 205 -7.03 -14.81 -15.90
C ALA A 205 -6.06 -13.62 -16.08
N GLN A 206 -6.43 -12.44 -15.58
CA GLN A 206 -5.56 -11.27 -15.56
C GLN A 206 -4.33 -11.48 -14.65
N ALA A 207 -4.49 -12.11 -13.48
CA ALA A 207 -3.38 -12.47 -12.60
C ALA A 207 -2.43 -13.49 -13.23
N GLU A 208 -2.97 -14.52 -13.90
CA GLU A 208 -2.19 -15.50 -14.68
C GLU A 208 -1.44 -14.83 -15.84
N GLY A 209 -2.09 -13.90 -16.55
CA GLY A 209 -1.45 -13.06 -17.56
C GLY A 209 -0.33 -12.19 -16.98
N GLY A 210 -0.50 -11.69 -15.76
CA GLY A 210 0.54 -10.98 -15.00
C GLY A 210 1.77 -11.84 -14.77
N LEU A 211 1.63 -13.11 -14.39
CA LEU A 211 2.78 -14.02 -14.27
C LEU A 211 3.54 -14.19 -15.58
N ALA A 212 2.86 -14.13 -16.73
CA ALA A 212 3.48 -14.18 -18.05
C ALA A 212 4.02 -12.82 -18.55
N ALA A 213 3.72 -11.70 -17.88
CA ALA A 213 4.15 -10.37 -18.31
C ALA A 213 5.68 -10.21 -18.30
N ALA A 214 6.21 -9.44 -19.24
CA ALA A 214 7.65 -9.33 -19.50
C ALA A 214 8.40 -8.41 -18.53
N SER A 215 7.72 -7.44 -17.91
CA SER A 215 8.34 -6.45 -17.03
C SER A 215 7.80 -6.51 -15.61
N LEU A 216 8.61 -6.07 -14.65
CA LEU A 216 8.19 -5.90 -13.25
C LEU A 216 7.06 -4.88 -13.14
N GLU A 217 7.14 -3.80 -13.91
CA GLU A 217 6.15 -2.73 -13.92
C GLU A 217 4.78 -3.22 -14.37
N ASP A 218 4.72 -4.03 -15.43
CA ASP A 218 3.47 -4.62 -15.91
C ASP A 218 2.90 -5.60 -14.87
N LYS A 219 3.76 -6.40 -14.21
CA LYS A 219 3.36 -7.31 -13.12
C LYS A 219 2.76 -6.54 -11.94
N GLN A 220 3.41 -5.45 -11.52
CA GLN A 220 2.95 -4.61 -10.40
C GLN A 220 1.63 -3.91 -10.73
N LYS A 221 1.51 -3.37 -11.95
CA LYS A 221 0.27 -2.76 -12.43
C LYS A 221 -0.88 -3.76 -12.42
N ILE A 222 -0.66 -4.94 -13.00
CA ILE A 222 -1.66 -6.01 -13.02
C ILE A 222 -2.04 -6.43 -11.60
N TYR A 223 -1.07 -6.62 -10.71
CA TYR A 223 -1.33 -6.95 -9.31
C TYR A 223 -2.19 -5.88 -8.61
N TYR A 224 -1.91 -4.60 -8.86
CA TYR A 224 -2.71 -3.50 -8.34
C TYR A 224 -4.15 -3.55 -8.86
N GLU A 225 -4.33 -3.72 -10.17
CA GLU A 225 -5.66 -3.75 -10.81
C GLU A 225 -6.52 -4.92 -10.29
N ILE A 226 -5.93 -6.11 -10.12
CA ILE A 226 -6.70 -7.28 -9.64
C ILE A 226 -7.04 -7.21 -8.14
N THR A 227 -6.25 -6.47 -7.36
CA THR A 227 -6.51 -6.23 -5.92
C THR A 227 -7.38 -5.01 -5.68
N ASN A 228 -7.56 -4.15 -6.69
CA ASN A 228 -8.37 -2.93 -6.66
C ASN A 228 -9.27 -2.81 -7.90
N PRO A 229 -10.18 -3.77 -8.15
CA PRO A 229 -11.10 -3.67 -9.28
C PRO A 229 -11.97 -2.41 -9.20
N GLU A 230 -12.22 -1.79 -10.36
CA GLU A 230 -13.03 -0.56 -10.46
C GLU A 230 -14.48 -0.75 -9.98
N ASN A 231 -15.00 -1.98 -10.08
CA ASN A 231 -16.33 -2.32 -9.58
C ASN A 231 -16.29 -2.41 -8.04
N LYS A 232 -16.88 -1.41 -7.38
CA LYS A 232 -16.96 -1.32 -5.91
C LYS A 232 -17.65 -2.50 -5.25
N GLU A 233 -18.71 -3.06 -5.85
CA GLU A 233 -19.41 -4.22 -5.28
C GLU A 233 -18.51 -5.46 -5.29
N LEU A 234 -17.82 -5.70 -6.40
CA LEU A 234 -16.83 -6.76 -6.53
C LEU A 234 -15.65 -6.56 -5.58
N TYR A 235 -15.11 -5.33 -5.50
CA TYR A 235 -14.03 -4.99 -4.57
C TYR A 235 -14.41 -5.29 -3.13
N ASN A 236 -15.58 -4.85 -2.68
CA ASN A 236 -16.08 -5.10 -1.33
C ASN A 236 -16.27 -6.60 -1.10
N TYR A 237 -16.88 -7.32 -2.03
CA TYR A 237 -17.08 -8.77 -1.93
C TYR A 237 -15.75 -9.55 -1.81
N LEU A 238 -14.76 -9.21 -2.64
CA LEU A 238 -13.43 -9.83 -2.60
C LEU A 238 -12.69 -9.52 -1.30
N LYS A 239 -12.79 -8.28 -0.82
CA LYS A 239 -12.22 -7.87 0.47
C LYS A 239 -12.84 -8.68 1.60
N GLU A 240 -14.16 -8.84 1.62
CA GLU A 240 -14.86 -9.66 2.61
C GLU A 240 -14.35 -11.11 2.58
N LYS A 241 -14.29 -11.70 1.39
CA LYS A 241 -13.87 -13.09 1.19
C LYS A 241 -12.41 -13.37 1.50
N TYR A 242 -11.52 -12.41 1.25
CA TYR A 242 -10.11 -12.52 1.59
C TYR A 242 -9.92 -12.66 3.10
N ILE A 243 -10.74 -11.96 3.88
CA ILE A 243 -10.67 -11.97 5.34
C ILE A 243 -11.27 -13.27 5.91
N GLU A 244 -12.36 -13.79 5.32
CA GLU A 244 -12.94 -15.09 5.74
C GLU A 244 -12.00 -16.30 5.55
N LYS A 245 -11.04 -16.21 4.62
CA LYS A 245 -10.16 -17.32 4.22
C LYS A 245 -8.75 -17.26 4.82
N GLN A 246 -8.47 -16.29 5.69
CA GLN A 246 -7.25 -16.25 6.50
C GLN A 246 -7.39 -17.09 7.78
#